data_AF-R6YGI6-F1
#
_entry.id   AF-R6YGI6-F1
#
_cell.length_a   1.000
_cell.length_b   1.000
_cell.length_c   1.000
_cell.angle_alpha   90.00
_cell.angle_beta   90.00
_cell.angle_gamma   90.00
#
_symmetry.space_group_name_H-M   'P 1'
#
loop_
_entity.id
_entity.type
_entity.pdbx_description
1 polymer ?
#
loop_
_entity_poly.entity_id
_entity_poly.type
_entity_poly.pdbx_seq_one_letter_code
_entity_poly.pdbx_strand_id
1 'polypeptide(L)' 'MRVRDKGCGIPDIKKAMEPLYTTGGEERAGLGFAVMQSFCDSVRVTSTPGRGTSVTLTKYFDTKQ' A
#
# COMPACT_ATOMS: atom_id res chain seq x y z
N MET A 1 -4.41 -10.36 4.91
CA MET A 1 -3.50 -10.74 3.81
C MET A 1 -2.21 -9.94 3.90
N ARG A 2 -1.04 -10.53 3.60
CA ARG A 2 0.25 -9.82 3.62
C ARG A 2 1.03 -10.06 2.32
N VAL A 3 1.47 -8.99 1.69
CA VAL A 3 2.31 -8.98 0.48
C VAL A 3 3.68 -8.41 0.84
N ARG A 4 4.75 -9.01 0.32
CA ARG A 4 6.13 -8.60 0.58
C ARG A 4 6.96 -8.64 -0.69
N ASP A 5 7.83 -7.65 -0.85
CA ASP A 5 8.91 -7.64 -1.82
C ASP A 5 10.26 -7.42 -1.13
N LYS A 6 11.34 -7.62 -1.89
CA LYS A 6 12.73 -7.37 -1.46
C LYS A 6 13.40 -6.29 -2.32
N GLY A 7 12.61 -5.36 -2.85
CA GLY A 7 13.08 -4.31 -3.75
C GLY A 7 13.75 -3.14 -3.01
N CYS A 8 13.79 -1.98 -3.67
CA CYS A 8 14.45 -0.78 -3.14
C CYS A 8 13.73 -0.15 -1.93
N GLY A 9 12.49 -0.54 -1.62
CA GLY A 9 11.71 0.04 -0.54
C GLY A 9 11.18 1.44 -0.84
N ILE A 10 10.49 2.02 0.16
CA ILE A 10 9.82 3.31 0.09
C ILE A 10 10.43 4.22 1.17
N PRO A 11 11.11 5.32 0.79
CA PRO A 11 11.79 6.20 1.75
C PRO A 11 10.83 7.05 2.59
N ASP A 12 9.74 7.53 2.00
CA ASP A 12 8.68 8.26 2.70
C ASP A 12 7.33 7.57 2.47
N ILE A 13 6.94 6.75 3.44
CA ILE A 13 5.68 6.00 3.38
C ILE A 13 4.49 6.96 3.45
N LYS A 14 4.57 8.05 4.22
CA LYS A 14 3.44 8.98 4.37
C LYS A 14 3.13 9.64 3.04
N LYS A 15 4.17 10.14 2.36
CA LYS A 15 4.06 10.72 1.02
C LYS A 15 3.60 9.68 -0.01
N ALA A 16 4.12 8.45 0.05
CA ALA A 16 3.69 7.39 -0.85
C ALA A 16 2.21 7.03 -0.74
N MET A 17 1.59 7.27 0.43
CA MET A 17 0.18 7.05 0.68
C MET A 17 -0.71 8.24 0.29
N GLU A 18 -0.14 9.38 -0.13
CA GLU A 18 -0.92 10.50 -0.65
C GLU A 18 -1.59 10.13 -1.98
N PRO A 19 -2.88 10.43 -2.17
CA PRO A 19 -3.55 10.21 -3.44
C PRO A 19 -2.82 10.92 -4.59
N LEU A 20 -2.78 10.28 -5.76
CA LEU A 20 -2.16 10.79 -6.99
C LEU A 20 -0.63 10.89 -6.95
N TYR A 21 0.02 10.65 -5.80
CA TYR A 21 1.47 10.60 -5.75
C TYR A 21 2.01 9.32 -6.42
N THR A 22 3.01 9.49 -7.28
CA THR A 22 3.64 8.41 -8.03
C THR A 22 5.09 8.75 -8.36
N THR A 23 5.94 7.72 -8.42
CA THR A 23 7.30 7.82 -8.99
C THR A 23 7.41 7.08 -10.34
N GLY A 24 6.29 6.54 -10.85
CA GLY A 24 6.25 5.72 -12.06
C GLY A 24 5.95 6.46 -13.35
N GLY A 25 5.97 7.80 -13.34
CA GLY A 25 5.62 8.63 -14.50
C GLY A 25 4.11 8.75 -14.76
N GLU A 26 3.76 9.34 -15.91
CA GLU A 26 2.37 9.66 -16.29
C GLU A 26 1.45 8.45 -16.49
N GLU A 27 2.03 7.27 -16.76
CA GLU A 27 1.25 6.02 -16.95
C GLU A 27 0.67 5.50 -15.62
N ARG A 28 1.15 5.97 -14.46
CA ARG A 28 0.70 5.52 -13.15
C ARG A 28 -0.06 6.60 -12.41
N ALA A 29 -1.38 6.42 -12.28
CA ALA A 29 -2.26 7.38 -11.63
C ALA A 29 -2.01 7.65 -10.13
N GLY A 30 -1.15 6.87 -9.43
CA GLY A 30 -0.89 7.09 -7.99
C GLY A 30 -2.08 6.79 -7.07
N LEU A 31 -2.98 5.88 -7.47
CA LEU A 31 -4.21 5.56 -6.72
C LEU A 31 -4.18 4.23 -5.97
N GLY A 32 -3.08 3.48 -6.02
CA GLY A 32 -3.01 2.11 -5.50
C GLY A 32 -3.38 2.00 -4.02
N PHE A 33 -2.77 2.82 -3.14
CA PHE A 33 -3.08 2.77 -1.71
C PHE A 33 -4.48 3.30 -1.38
N ALA A 34 -4.94 4.33 -2.10
CA ALA A 34 -6.29 4.85 -1.93
C ALA A 34 -7.34 3.76 -2.23
N VAL A 35 -7.16 3.02 -3.32
CA VAL A 35 -8.02 1.87 -3.65
C VAL A 35 -7.97 0.81 -2.54
N MET A 36 -6.77 0.43 -2.07
CA MET A 36 -6.64 -0.54 -0.97
C MET A 36 -7.37 -0.09 0.30
N GLN A 37 -7.28 1.19 0.66
CA GLN A 37 -7.95 1.77 1.82
C GLN A 37 -9.47 1.82 1.67
N SER A 38 -9.99 2.04 0.46
CA SER A 38 -11.44 2.03 0.20
C SER A 38 -12.04 0.62 0.30
N PHE A 39 -11.29 -0.41 -0.08
CA PHE A 39 -11.79 -1.79 -0.07
C PHE A 39 -11.53 -2.53 1.24
N CYS A 40 -10.42 -2.24 1.94
CA CYS A 40 -10.02 -2.92 3.17
C CYS A 40 -10.38 -2.10 4.41
N ASP A 41 -10.59 -2.75 5.55
CA ASP A 41 -10.89 -2.04 6.80
C ASP A 41 -9.61 -1.49 7.46
N SER A 42 -8.46 -2.12 7.19
CA SER A 42 -7.17 -1.50 7.50
C SER A 42 -6.08 -1.87 6.50
N VAL A 43 -5.17 -0.92 6.28
CA VAL A 43 -3.97 -1.07 5.46
C VAL A 43 -2.77 -0.63 6.30
N ARG A 44 -1.81 -1.53 6.49
CA ARG A 44 -0.55 -1.24 7.19
C ARG A 44 0.63 -1.46 6.23
N VAL A 45 1.37 -0.39 5.99
CA VAL A 45 2.56 -0.39 5.15
C VAL A 45 3.80 -0.24 6.02
N THR A 46 4.77 -1.13 5.81
CA THR A 46 6.10 -1.06 6.43
C THR A 46 7.12 -1.21 5.32
N SER A 47 8.09 -0.31 5.26
CA SER A 47 9.12 -0.33 4.23
C SER A 47 10.42 0.21 4.80
N THR A 48 11.54 -0.25 4.25
CA THR A 48 12.86 0.30 4.58
C THR A 48 13.67 0.39 3.29
N PRO A 49 14.25 1.56 2.97
CA PRO A 49 15.12 1.71 1.81
C PRO A 49 16.21 0.63 1.77
N GLY A 50 16.36 -0.01 0.61
CA GLY A 50 17.31 -1.10 0.36
C GLY A 50 16.94 -2.46 0.95
N ARG A 51 15.79 -2.60 1.64
CA ARG A 51 15.33 -3.89 2.21
C ARG A 51 14.02 -4.40 1.61
N GLY A 52 13.22 -3.52 1.02
CA GLY A 52 11.93 -3.84 0.40
C GLY A 52 10.73 -3.35 1.21
N THR A 53 9.54 -3.74 0.76
CA THR A 53 8.26 -3.32 1.35
C THR A 53 7.40 -4.50 1.77
N SER A 54 6.60 -4.28 2.80
CA SER A 54 5.59 -5.21 3.29
C SER A 54 4.28 -4.48 3.51
N VAL A 55 3.24 -4.88 2.79
CA VAL A 55 1.88 -4.35 2.89
C VAL A 55 0.98 -5.40 3.53
N THR A 56 0.27 -5.03 4.58
CA THR A 56 -0.70 -5.89 5.27
C THR A 56 -2.09 -5.28 5.12
N LEU A 57 -3.00 -6.06 4.54
CA LEU A 57 -4.40 -5.70 4.32
C LEU A 57 -5.28 -6.52 5.27
N THR A 58 -6.18 -5.88 5.99
CA THR A 58 -7.18 -6.55 6.84
C THR A 58 -8.56 -6.22 6.31
N LYS A 59 -9.34 -7.27 6.04
CA LYS A 59 -10.77 -7.17 5.74
C LYS A 59 -11.52 -8.10 6.70
N TYR A 60 -12.48 -7.54 7.41
CA TYR A 60 -13.48 -8.26 8.19
C TYR A 60 -14.63 -8.59 7.27
N PHE A 61 -14.90 -9.88 7.11
CA PHE A 61 -16.08 -10.35 6.41
C PHE A 61 -17.15 -10.58 7.46
N ASP A 62 -18.26 -9.87 7.34
CA ASP A 62 -19.42 -10.14 8.17
C ASP A 62 -19.93 -11.54 7.79
N THR A 63 -20.02 -12.41 8.78
CA THR A 63 -20.62 -13.73 8.56
C THR A 63 -22.11 -13.49 8.66
N LYS A 64 -22.82 -13.41 7.52
CA LYS A 64 -24.28 -13.37 7.56
C LYS A 64 -24.76 -14.58 8.37
N GLN A 65 -25.51 -14.30 9.45
CA GLN A 65 -26.35 -15.29 10.14
C GLN A 65 -27.42 -15.81 9.18
#